data_AF-A0A259K557-F1
#
_entry.id   AF-A0A259K557-F1
#
_cell.length_a   1.000
_cell.length_b   1.000
_cell.length_c   1.000
_cell.angle_alpha   90.00
_cell.angle_beta   90.00
_cell.angle_gamma   90.00
#
_symmetry.space_group_name_H-M   'P 1'
#
loop_
_entity.id
_entity.type
_entity.pdbx_description
1 polymer ?
#
loop_
_entity_poly.entity_id
_entity_poly.type
_entity_poly.pdbx_seq_one_letter_code
_entity_poly.pdbx_strand_id
1 'polypeptide(L)'
;MRGACTVLVAALAIALAGCSAESAGAISFGAMSHDDHLRCAAQISSYDRLMASGEAERDPQIVSKSLVALMTHLNAYAIPQGIGEPEAFAALNQLRDELLGSVQPGELRAAVVACIESAEKSGV
;
A
#
# COMPACT_ATOMS: atom_id res chain seq x y z
N MET A 1 -59.47 20.96 -6.42
CA MET A 1 -59.99 19.90 -7.32
C MET A 1 -58.88 19.45 -8.25
N ARG A 2 -58.90 18.17 -8.61
CA ARG A 2 -57.85 17.31 -9.22
C ARG A 2 -57.36 17.72 -10.63
N GLY A 3 -56.19 17.18 -11.00
CA GLY A 3 -55.78 16.80 -12.38
C GLY A 3 -54.32 17.17 -12.69
N ALA A 4 -53.32 16.27 -12.59
CA ALA A 4 -52.87 15.27 -13.58
C ALA A 4 -52.38 15.94 -14.91
N CYS A 5 -51.28 15.61 -15.59
CA CYS A 5 -50.31 14.51 -15.55
C CYS A 5 -49.14 14.89 -16.52
N THR A 6 -48.00 14.20 -16.37
CA THR A 6 -47.03 13.85 -17.43
C THR A 6 -45.95 14.85 -17.91
N VAL A 7 -44.76 14.70 -17.28
CA VAL A 7 -43.43 14.41 -17.86
C VAL A 7 -43.02 15.06 -19.20
N LEU A 8 -41.93 15.84 -19.15
CA LEU A 8 -40.87 15.73 -20.15
C LEU A 8 -39.49 15.85 -19.50
N VAL A 9 -38.63 14.97 -19.97
CA VAL A 9 -37.34 14.52 -19.44
C VAL A 9 -36.19 15.32 -20.09
N ALA A 10 -35.09 15.39 -19.35
CA ALA A 10 -33.68 15.48 -19.77
C ALA A 10 -32.91 16.80 -19.61
N ALA A 11 -31.65 16.54 -19.23
CA ALA A 11 -30.44 17.38 -19.26
C ALA A 11 -30.24 18.25 -18.00
N LEU A 12 -29.12 18.23 -17.28
CA LEU A 12 -27.84 17.54 -17.45
C LEU A 12 -27.04 17.82 -16.14
N ALA A 13 -26.10 16.93 -15.84
CA ALA A 13 -24.92 17.17 -14.98
C ALA A 13 -25.15 17.34 -13.47
N ILE A 14 -25.03 16.23 -12.73
CA ILE A 14 -24.06 16.17 -11.62
C ILE A 14 -23.33 14.83 -11.74
N ALA A 15 -22.28 14.82 -12.56
CA ALA A 15 -21.18 13.90 -12.38
C ALA A 15 -20.37 14.38 -11.19
N LEU A 16 -20.73 13.93 -10.00
CA LEU A 16 -19.75 13.78 -8.92
C LEU A 16 -19.50 12.29 -8.84
N ALA A 17 -18.47 11.90 -9.57
CA ALA A 17 -17.65 10.76 -9.22
C ALA A 17 -17.26 10.91 -7.75
N GLY A 18 -18.11 10.40 -6.86
CA GLY A 18 -17.64 9.85 -5.61
C GLY A 18 -16.73 8.70 -6.03
N CYS A 19 -15.45 9.01 -6.25
CA CYS A 19 -14.41 8.05 -5.97
C CYS A 19 -14.72 7.61 -4.56
N SER A 20 -15.32 6.43 -4.45
CA SER A 20 -15.38 5.69 -3.22
C SER A 20 -13.99 5.83 -2.62
N ALA A 21 -13.91 6.52 -1.49
CA ALA A 21 -12.94 6.16 -0.49
C ALA A 21 -13.30 4.71 -0.17
N GLU A 22 -12.80 3.80 -1.01
CA GLU A 22 -12.72 2.39 -0.69
C GLU A 22 -11.89 2.44 0.58
N SER A 23 -12.62 2.30 1.70
CA SER A 23 -12.03 1.99 2.98
C SER A 23 -10.92 1.01 2.68
N ALA A 24 -9.68 1.38 2.98
CA ALA A 24 -8.54 0.49 2.94
C ALA A 24 -8.83 -0.65 3.92
N GLY A 25 -9.72 -1.56 3.53
CA GLY A 25 -9.86 -2.86 4.14
C GLY A 25 -8.50 -3.48 3.93
N ALA A 26 -7.84 -3.80 5.04
CA ALA A 26 -6.54 -4.47 5.00
C ALA A 26 -6.66 -5.66 4.04
N ILE A 27 -6.04 -5.53 2.86
CA ILE A 27 -6.02 -6.61 1.89
C ILE A 27 -5.31 -7.76 2.59
N SER A 28 -5.94 -8.93 2.62
CA SER A 28 -5.32 -10.11 3.22
C SER A 28 -4.09 -10.46 2.41
N PHE A 29 -3.01 -10.87 3.10
CA PHE A 29 -1.73 -11.14 2.46
C PHE A 29 -1.85 -12.03 1.21
N GLY A 30 -2.59 -13.14 1.31
CA GLY A 30 -2.76 -14.08 0.19
C GLY A 30 -3.63 -13.57 -0.97
N ALA A 31 -4.32 -12.44 -0.82
CA ALA A 31 -5.09 -11.81 -1.89
C ALA A 31 -4.33 -10.68 -2.60
N MET A 32 -3.14 -10.30 -2.10
CA MET A 32 -2.30 -9.29 -2.71
C MET A 32 -1.70 -9.78 -4.02
N SER A 33 -1.55 -8.88 -4.99
CA SER A 33 -0.75 -9.17 -6.18
C SER A 33 0.75 -9.21 -5.85
N HIS A 34 1.56 -9.76 -6.76
CA HIS A 34 3.02 -9.70 -6.62
C HIS A 34 3.52 -8.25 -6.53
N ASP A 35 2.94 -7.34 -7.31
CA ASP A 35 3.29 -5.91 -7.29
C ASP A 35 2.91 -5.23 -5.98
N ASP A 36 1.78 -5.62 -5.37
CA ASP A 36 1.40 -5.10 -4.06
C ASP A 36 2.36 -5.59 -2.97
N HIS A 37 2.85 -6.83 -3.07
CA HIS A 37 3.89 -7.31 -2.18
C HIS A 37 5.21 -6.53 -2.35
N LEU A 38 5.65 -6.27 -3.59
CA LEU A 38 6.82 -5.42 -3.83
C LEU A 38 6.62 -4.03 -3.25
N ARG A 39 5.43 -3.43 -3.45
CA ARG A 39 5.08 -2.12 -2.90
C ARG A 39 5.15 -2.12 -1.38
N CYS A 40 4.61 -3.14 -0.72
CA CYS A 40 4.69 -3.24 0.74
C CYS A 40 6.14 -3.36 1.25
N ALA A 41 6.96 -4.20 0.60
CA ALA A 41 8.39 -4.28 0.95
C ALA A 41 9.10 -2.94 0.76
N ALA A 42 8.81 -2.22 -0.33
CA ALA A 42 9.39 -0.91 -0.63
C ALA A 42 8.94 0.17 0.35
N GLN A 43 7.67 0.18 0.76
CA GLN A 43 7.15 1.11 1.77
C GLN A 43 7.81 0.90 3.13
N ILE A 44 7.96 -0.36 3.57
CA ILE A 44 8.66 -0.69 4.82
C ILE A 44 10.12 -0.22 4.74
N SER A 45 10.82 -0.56 3.66
CA SER A 45 12.21 -0.13 3.44
C SER A 45 12.37 1.40 3.38
N SER A 46 11.40 2.09 2.78
CA SER A 46 11.37 3.56 2.69
C SER A 46 11.23 4.18 4.08
N TYR A 47 10.29 3.68 4.89
CA TYR A 47 10.06 4.21 6.23
C TYR A 47 11.24 3.91 7.17
N ASP A 48 11.88 2.75 7.05
CA ASP A 48 13.14 2.45 7.74
C ASP A 48 14.25 3.45 7.38
N ARG A 49 14.35 3.88 6.10
CA ARG A 49 15.30 4.92 5.68
C ARG A 49 14.99 6.28 6.31
N LEU A 50 13.71 6.69 6.31
CA LEU A 50 13.29 7.96 6.92
C LEU A 50 13.52 7.96 8.44
N MET A 51 13.29 6.84 9.13
CA MET A 51 13.63 6.71 10.55
C MET A 51 15.13 6.81 10.79
N ALA A 52 15.95 6.21 9.91
CA ALA A 52 17.41 6.26 10.02
C ALA A 52 17.99 7.66 9.74
N SER A 53 17.37 8.44 8.86
CA SER A 53 17.77 9.84 8.59
C SER A 53 17.22 10.84 9.61
N GLY A 54 16.27 10.42 10.47
CA GLY A 54 15.60 11.28 11.43
C GLY A 54 14.43 12.09 10.85
N GLU A 55 14.00 11.75 9.62
CA GLU A 55 12.88 12.39 8.92
C GLU A 55 11.51 11.76 9.25
N ALA A 56 11.51 10.59 9.90
CA ALA A 56 10.31 9.96 10.45
C ALA A 56 10.48 9.61 11.94
N GLU A 57 9.36 9.67 12.68
CA GLU A 57 9.33 9.25 14.07
C GLU A 57 9.56 7.75 14.19
N ARG A 58 10.40 7.38 15.15
CA ARG A 58 10.76 6.00 15.44
C ARG A 58 9.65 5.33 16.25
N ASP A 59 8.94 4.41 15.63
CA ASP A 59 7.88 3.63 16.26
C ASP A 59 8.38 2.22 16.65
N PRO A 60 8.44 1.86 17.95
CA PRO A 60 8.92 0.55 18.39
C PRO A 60 8.14 -0.64 17.81
N GLN A 61 6.84 -0.47 17.53
CA GLN A 61 6.03 -1.54 16.94
C GLN A 61 6.40 -1.78 15.48
N ILE A 62 6.70 -0.72 14.73
CA ILE A 62 7.18 -0.83 13.35
C ILE A 62 8.58 -1.44 13.36
N VAL A 63 9.51 -0.87 14.13
CA VAL A 63 10.93 -1.27 14.15
C VAL A 63 11.13 -2.74 14.51
N SER A 64 10.35 -3.27 15.45
CA SER A 64 10.51 -4.67 15.89
C SER A 64 10.05 -5.70 14.86
N LYS A 65 9.22 -5.30 13.88
CA LYS A 65 8.57 -6.20 12.92
C LYS A 65 8.97 -5.92 11.47
N SER A 66 9.55 -4.76 11.17
CA SER A 66 9.78 -4.30 9.80
C SER A 66 10.68 -5.24 9.01
N LEU A 67 11.78 -5.76 9.59
CA LEU A 67 12.66 -6.68 8.85
C LEU A 67 11.93 -7.96 8.41
N VAL A 68 11.19 -8.59 9.32
CA VAL A 68 10.46 -9.84 8.99
C VAL A 68 9.38 -9.55 7.96
N ALA A 69 8.56 -8.53 8.16
CA ALA A 69 7.50 -8.16 7.22
C ALA A 69 8.05 -7.78 5.83
N LEU A 70 9.15 -7.03 5.76
CA LEU A 70 9.83 -6.69 4.52
C LEU A 70 10.25 -7.95 3.76
N MET A 71 10.95 -8.87 4.43
CA MET A 71 11.42 -10.10 3.78
C MET A 71 10.26 -11.01 3.38
N THR A 72 9.21 -11.11 4.19
CA THR A 72 8.01 -11.88 3.86
C THR A 72 7.35 -11.37 2.58
N HIS A 73 7.16 -10.06 2.45
CA HIS A 73 6.63 -9.46 1.23
C HIS A 73 7.59 -9.58 0.04
N LEU A 74 8.88 -9.35 0.23
CA LEU A 74 9.87 -9.44 -0.84
C LEU A 74 9.95 -10.87 -1.39
N ASN A 75 9.85 -11.89 -0.54
CA ASN A 75 9.79 -13.28 -0.94
C ASN A 75 8.50 -13.61 -1.71
N ALA A 76 7.35 -13.08 -1.28
CA ALA A 76 6.07 -13.25 -1.96
C ALA A 76 6.01 -12.55 -3.34
N TYR A 77 6.83 -11.53 -3.54
CA TYR A 77 7.14 -10.98 -4.87
C TYR A 77 8.10 -11.91 -5.65
N ALA A 78 9.26 -12.22 -5.09
CA ALA A 78 10.37 -12.82 -5.84
C ALA A 78 10.16 -14.30 -6.23
N ILE A 79 9.69 -15.14 -5.29
CA ILE A 79 9.63 -16.59 -5.47
C ILE A 79 8.72 -17.00 -6.63
N PRO A 80 7.47 -16.50 -6.75
CA PRO A 80 6.58 -16.88 -7.86
C PRO A 80 7.11 -16.48 -9.24
N GLN A 81 7.96 -15.45 -9.29
CA GLN A 81 8.58 -14.97 -10.53
C GLN A 81 9.89 -15.70 -10.86
N GLY A 82 10.41 -16.53 -9.96
CA GLY A 82 11.66 -17.26 -10.16
C GLY A 82 12.90 -16.35 -10.21
N ILE A 83 12.84 -15.16 -9.59
CA ILE A 83 13.96 -14.22 -9.54
C ILE A 83 14.78 -14.40 -8.26
N GLY A 84 16.08 -14.14 -8.37
CA GLY A 84 17.02 -14.22 -7.26
C GLY A 84 16.95 -13.00 -6.34
N GLU A 85 17.69 -13.09 -5.24
CA GLU A 85 17.84 -11.99 -4.28
C GLU A 85 18.36 -10.69 -4.93
N PRO A 86 19.42 -10.71 -5.78
CA PRO A 86 19.93 -9.48 -6.39
C PRO A 86 18.88 -8.73 -7.21
N GLU A 87 18.10 -9.45 -8.01
CA GLU A 87 17.05 -8.87 -8.85
C GLU A 87 15.87 -8.37 -7.99
N ALA A 88 15.48 -9.12 -6.95
CA ALA A 88 14.43 -8.71 -6.03
C ALA A 88 14.80 -7.42 -5.28
N PHE A 89 16.03 -7.32 -4.78
CA PHE A 89 16.52 -6.10 -4.12
C PHE A 89 16.71 -4.94 -5.10
N ALA A 90 17.06 -5.20 -6.36
CA ALA A 90 17.10 -4.15 -7.39
C ALA A 90 15.70 -3.52 -7.59
N ALA A 91 14.67 -4.34 -7.76
CA ALA A 91 13.29 -3.88 -7.88
C ALA A 91 12.80 -3.13 -6.63
N LEU A 92 13.12 -3.67 -5.44
CA LEU A 92 12.82 -3.02 -4.15
C LEU A 92 13.45 -1.63 -4.06
N ASN A 93 14.74 -1.53 -4.37
CA ASN A 93 15.49 -0.27 -4.27
C ASN A 93 14.95 0.77 -5.24
N GLN A 94 14.62 0.38 -6.47
CA GLN A 94 14.03 1.29 -7.44
C GLN A 94 12.71 1.87 -6.92
N LEU A 95 11.77 1.02 -6.49
CA LEU A 95 10.47 1.49 -6.00
C LEU A 95 10.58 2.29 -4.70
N ARG A 96 11.54 1.95 -3.83
CA ARG A 96 11.83 2.74 -2.63
C ARG A 96 12.26 4.16 -2.99
N ASP A 97 13.16 4.31 -3.95
CA ASP A 97 13.68 5.62 -4.35
C ASP A 97 12.55 6.48 -4.98
N GLU A 98 11.64 5.85 -5.74
CA GLU A 98 10.41 6.50 -6.23
C GLU A 98 9.50 6.96 -5.09
N LEU A 99 9.25 6.11 -4.08
CA LEU A 99 8.39 6.43 -2.93
C LEU A 99 8.97 7.57 -2.08
N LEU A 100 10.27 7.55 -1.80
CA LEU A 100 10.95 8.62 -1.06
C LEU A 100 10.90 9.97 -1.79
N GLY A 101 10.83 9.96 -3.12
CA GLY A 101 10.70 11.17 -3.93
C GLY A 101 9.26 11.69 -4.09
N SER A 102 8.24 10.92 -3.69
CA SER A 102 6.84 11.21 -4.08
C SER A 102 5.80 11.10 -2.96
N VAL A 103 6.10 10.47 -1.82
CA VAL A 103 5.14 10.21 -0.75
C VAL A 103 5.60 10.87 0.55
N GLN A 104 4.68 11.54 1.25
CA GLN A 104 4.99 12.18 2.53
C GLN A 104 5.20 11.14 3.64
N PRO A 105 6.12 11.37 4.60
CA PRO A 105 6.44 10.39 5.66
C PRO A 105 5.22 9.88 6.45
N GLY A 106 4.24 10.74 6.73
CA GLY A 106 3.03 10.36 7.47
C GLY A 106 2.10 9.41 6.70
N GLU A 107 1.97 9.60 5.39
CA GLU A 107 1.19 8.70 4.52
C GLU A 107 1.90 7.34 4.40
N LEU A 108 3.22 7.38 4.27
CA LEU A 108 4.05 6.18 4.23
C LEU A 108 3.93 5.36 5.53
N ARG A 109 3.87 6.02 6.70
CA ARG A 109 3.68 5.33 7.99
C ARG A 109 2.39 4.50 8.01
N ALA A 110 1.27 5.08 7.57
CA ALA A 110 -0.02 4.39 7.57
C ALA A 110 0.01 3.15 6.66
N ALA A 111 0.62 3.27 5.47
CA ALA A 111 0.80 2.14 4.57
C ALA A 111 1.70 1.05 5.16
N VAL A 112 2.81 1.43 5.81
CA VAL A 112 3.73 0.48 6.47
C VAL A 112 3.05 -0.32 7.56
N VAL A 113 2.21 0.32 8.39
CA VAL A 113 1.43 -0.39 9.42
C VAL A 113 0.54 -1.44 8.78
N ALA A 114 -0.19 -1.10 7.71
CA ALA A 114 -1.06 -2.04 7.01
C ALA A 114 -0.27 -3.22 6.40
N CYS A 115 0.90 -2.96 5.81
CA CYS A 115 1.77 -4.00 5.25
C CYS A 115 2.28 -4.95 6.35
N ILE A 116 2.79 -4.41 7.47
CA ILE A 116 3.25 -5.22 8.61
C ILE A 116 2.11 -6.08 9.13
N GLU A 117 0.93 -5.50 9.37
CA GLU A 117 -0.22 -6.27 9.85
C GLU A 117 -0.65 -7.38 8.88
N SER A 118 -0.56 -7.14 7.57
CA SER A 118 -0.88 -8.15 6.57
C SER A 118 0.10 -9.32 6.64
N ALA A 119 1.40 -9.05 6.77
CA ALA A 119 2.44 -10.05 6.91
C ALA A 119 2.28 -10.85 8.22
N GLU A 120 1.98 -10.20 9.34
CA GLU A 120 1.75 -10.90 10.62
C GLU A 120 0.57 -11.88 10.56
N LYS A 121 -0.51 -11.49 9.87
CA LYS A 121 -1.72 -12.32 9.72
C LYS A 121 -1.55 -13.45 8.71
N SER A 122 -0.44 -13.48 7.97
CA SER A 122 -0.18 -14.52 6.96
C SER A 122 0.32 -15.84 7.53
N GLY A 123 0.74 -15.87 8.81
CA GLY A 123 1.13 -17.10 9.50
C GLY A 123 2.45 -17.72 9.02
N VAL A 124 3.27 -16.96 8.28
CA VAL A 124 4.68 -17.31 7.98
C VAL A 124 5.58 -17.01 9.18
#